data_AF-A0A834DYL8-F1
#
_entry.id   AF-A0A834DYL8-F1
#
_cell.length_a   1.000
_cell.length_b   1.000
_cell.length_c   1.000
_cell.angle_alpha   90.00
_cell.angle_beta   90.00
_cell.angle_gamma   90.00
#
_symmetry.space_group_name_H-M   'P 1'
#
loop_
_entity.id
_entity.type
_entity.pdbx_description
1 polymer ?
#
loop_
_entity_poly.entity_id
_entity_poly.type
_entity_poly.pdbx_seq_one_letter_code
_entity_poly.pdbx_strand_id
1 'polypeptide(L)'
;MDQQITAVIINRKEHKLKKGAGYHLDLFVVGVMLGVCSVMGLPWFVAATVLSISHVNSLKLESECSAPGEQPKFLGIREQRVTGLIIFVLMGLSVFMTSVLKFIPMPVLYGVFLYMGVSSLKGIQFFDRIKLFGMPAKHQPDLIYLRYVPLWKVHIFTVIQLTCLVLLWVIKASAAAVVFPMMVLALVFIRKLMDLCFTKRELSWLDDLMPESKKKKEDDKKKKEKEEAERMLRADEETVHLPFEGGSLLQIPVKALKYSPEKPVSVKINIEDEETKKYMDAETSL
;
A
#
# COMPACT_ATOMS: atom_id res chain seq x y z
N MET A 1 19.97 6.77 -16.61
CA MET A 1 19.27 6.70 -15.32
C MET A 1 17.83 7.21 -15.44
N ASP A 2 17.63 8.41 -15.97
CA ASP A 2 16.31 9.04 -16.13
C ASP A 2 15.29 8.11 -16.81
N GLN A 3 15.68 7.47 -17.92
CA GLN A 3 14.85 6.46 -18.61
C GLN A 3 14.33 5.38 -17.66
N GLN A 4 15.20 4.83 -16.80
CA GLN A 4 14.82 3.76 -15.88
C GLN A 4 13.91 4.28 -14.77
N ILE A 5 14.17 5.47 -14.24
CA ILE A 5 13.30 6.11 -13.23
C ILE A 5 11.91 6.32 -13.83
N THR A 6 11.83 6.91 -15.03
CA THR A 6 10.56 7.13 -15.74
C THR A 6 9.84 5.81 -16.02
N ALA A 7 10.55 4.79 -16.52
CA ALA A 7 9.97 3.47 -16.82
C ALA A 7 9.44 2.78 -15.55
N VAL A 8 10.13 2.89 -14.41
CA VAL A 8 9.67 2.34 -13.13
C VAL A 8 8.42 3.08 -12.63
N ILE A 9 8.38 4.41 -12.77
CA ILE A 9 7.21 5.21 -12.39
C ILE A 9 5.97 4.84 -13.22
N ILE A 10 6.13 4.69 -14.54
CA ILE A 10 5.02 4.33 -15.44
C ILE A 10 4.56 2.88 -15.20
N ASN A 11 5.50 1.96 -15.00
CA ASN A 11 5.20 0.54 -14.77
C ASN A 11 4.80 0.23 -13.31
N ARG A 12 4.35 1.23 -12.54
CA ARG A 12 3.83 0.99 -11.18
C ARG A 12 2.63 0.04 -11.23
N LYS A 13 2.61 -0.90 -10.28
CA LYS A 13 1.51 -1.89 -10.14
C LYS A 13 0.14 -1.24 -9.91
N GLU A 14 0.12 -0.01 -9.37
CA GLU A 14 -1.08 0.80 -9.19
C GLU A 14 -1.79 1.12 -10.50
N HIS A 15 -1.05 1.24 -11.61
CA HIS A 15 -1.60 1.50 -12.93
C HIS A 15 -2.32 0.29 -13.57
N LYS A 16 -2.24 -0.90 -12.93
CA LYS A 16 -2.89 -2.15 -13.39
C LYS A 16 -2.65 -2.45 -14.89
N LEU A 17 -1.42 -2.22 -15.35
CA LEU A 17 -1.01 -2.55 -16.71
C LEU A 17 -1.07 -4.06 -16.93
N LYS A 18 -1.53 -4.47 -18.11
CA LYS A 18 -1.76 -5.88 -18.48
C LYS A 18 -0.57 -6.48 -19.21
N LYS A 19 0.20 -5.68 -19.96
CA LYS A 19 1.40 -6.13 -20.67
C LYS A 19 2.62 -6.07 -19.75
N GLY A 20 3.57 -6.98 -19.99
CA GLY A 20 4.84 -7.02 -19.25
C GLY A 20 5.72 -5.79 -19.48
N ALA A 21 6.59 -5.51 -18.51
CA ALA A 21 7.55 -4.41 -18.59
C ALA A 21 8.80 -4.82 -19.37
N GLY A 22 9.16 -4.05 -20.40
CA GLY A 22 10.31 -4.31 -21.28
C GLY A 22 11.50 -3.39 -21.02
N TYR A 23 12.06 -3.36 -19.80
CA TYR A 23 13.11 -2.41 -19.41
C TYR A 23 14.39 -2.51 -20.26
N HIS A 24 14.84 -3.73 -20.58
CA HIS A 24 16.05 -3.93 -21.37
C HIS A 24 15.87 -3.52 -22.83
N LEU A 25 14.71 -3.87 -23.40
CA LEU A 25 14.38 -3.50 -24.78
C LEU A 25 14.27 -1.97 -24.92
N ASP A 26 13.65 -1.31 -23.96
CA ASP A 26 13.52 0.15 -23.91
C ASP A 26 14.89 0.84 -23.87
N LEU A 27 15.81 0.35 -23.02
CA LEU A 27 17.18 0.86 -22.95
C LEU A 27 17.94 0.65 -24.27
N PHE A 28 17.80 -0.52 -24.89
CA PHE A 28 18.45 -0.83 -26.17
C PHE A 28 17.97 0.11 -27.29
N VAL A 29 16.65 0.31 -27.41
CA VAL A 29 16.06 1.19 -28.44
C VAL A 29 16.50 2.64 -28.24
N VAL A 30 16.50 3.14 -27.00
CA VAL A 30 17.00 4.49 -26.70
C VAL A 30 18.48 4.61 -27.04
N GLY A 31 19.30 3.60 -26.74
CA GLY A 31 20.73 3.58 -27.11
C GLY A 31 20.96 3.66 -28.61
N VAL A 32 20.21 2.89 -29.41
CA VAL A 32 20.26 2.97 -30.88
C VAL A 32 19.84 4.36 -31.37
N MET A 33 18.75 4.91 -30.83
CA MET A 33 18.27 6.24 -31.22
C MET A 33 19.29 7.34 -30.89
N LEU A 34 19.95 7.26 -29.72
CA LEU A 34 21.03 8.18 -29.36
C LEU A 34 22.21 8.10 -30.34
N GLY A 35 22.59 6.90 -30.77
CA GLY A 35 23.62 6.70 -31.79
C GLY A 35 23.25 7.39 -33.11
N VAL A 36 22.02 7.19 -33.59
CA VAL A 36 21.52 7.84 -34.81
C VAL A 36 21.47 9.37 -34.67
N CYS A 37 20.93 9.89 -33.56
CA CYS A 37 20.90 11.33 -33.29
C CYS A 37 22.31 11.94 -33.24
N SER A 38 23.29 11.23 -32.68
CA SER A 38 24.68 11.68 -32.62
C SER A 38 25.33 11.77 -34.01
N VAL A 39 25.04 10.83 -34.91
CA VAL A 39 25.56 10.86 -36.29
C VAL A 39 24.91 11.98 -37.09
N MET A 40 23.62 12.24 -36.87
CA MET A 40 22.87 13.30 -37.55
C MET A 40 23.05 14.70 -36.94
N GLY A 41 23.82 14.83 -35.84
CA GLY A 41 24.01 16.10 -35.14
C GLY A 41 22.76 16.63 -34.43
N LEU A 42 21.77 15.78 -34.16
CA LEU A 42 20.52 16.14 -33.49
C LEU A 42 20.68 16.05 -31.96
N PRO A 43 19.94 16.87 -31.19
CA PRO A 43 19.93 16.78 -29.73
C PRO A 43 19.53 15.38 -29.24
N TRP A 44 20.14 14.94 -28.15
CA TRP A 44 19.81 13.67 -27.52
C TRP A 44 18.44 13.72 -26.84
N PHE A 45 17.63 12.71 -27.10
CA PHE A 45 16.31 12.55 -26.48
C PHE A 45 16.39 11.61 -25.27
N VAL A 46 15.67 11.98 -24.21
CA VAL A 46 15.53 11.21 -22.97
C VAL A 46 14.05 11.14 -22.58
N ALA A 47 13.62 10.09 -21.86
CA ALA A 47 12.24 10.00 -21.40
C ALA A 47 11.84 11.19 -20.51
N ALA A 48 10.66 11.73 -20.81
CA ALA A 48 10.05 12.82 -20.06
C ALA A 48 9.01 12.28 -19.07
N THR A 49 9.32 12.30 -17.77
CA THR A 49 8.47 11.71 -16.72
C THR A 49 7.09 12.36 -16.64
N VAL A 50 6.99 13.69 -16.56
CA VAL A 50 5.70 14.40 -16.40
C VAL A 50 4.80 14.17 -17.62
N LEU A 51 5.37 14.27 -18.82
CA LEU A 51 4.63 14.07 -20.07
C LEU A 51 4.14 12.63 -20.19
N SER A 52 4.98 11.65 -19.82
CA SER A 52 4.61 10.24 -19.85
C SER A 52 3.50 9.91 -18.84
N ILE A 53 3.58 10.45 -17.62
CA ILE A 53 2.51 10.31 -16.61
C ILE A 53 1.21 10.94 -17.12
N SER A 54 1.27 12.14 -17.70
CA SER A 54 0.07 12.80 -18.23
C SER A 54 -0.55 12.01 -19.38
N HIS A 55 0.27 11.40 -20.23
CA HIS A 55 -0.20 10.54 -21.33
C HIS A 55 -0.86 9.26 -20.80
N VAL A 56 -0.27 8.64 -19.78
CA VAL A 56 -0.86 7.46 -19.12
C VAL A 56 -2.16 7.82 -18.41
N ASN A 57 -2.22 8.99 -17.77
CA ASN A 57 -3.41 9.48 -17.09
C ASN A 57 -4.55 9.80 -18.06
N SER A 58 -4.28 10.25 -19.28
CA SER A 58 -5.34 10.47 -20.28
C SER A 58 -5.93 9.16 -20.84
N LEU A 59 -5.24 8.03 -20.63
CA LEU A 59 -5.68 6.68 -21.01
C LEU A 59 -6.27 5.88 -19.84
N LYS A 60 -6.50 6.53 -18.70
CA LYS A 60 -7.11 5.95 -17.50
C LYS A 60 -8.59 5.65 -17.74
N LEU A 61 -8.99 4.43 -17.45
CA LEU A 61 -10.39 4.00 -17.46
C LEU A 61 -10.90 3.94 -16.01
N GLU A 62 -11.92 4.75 -15.74
CA GLU A 62 -12.65 4.77 -14.49
C GLU A 62 -14.01 4.08 -14.69
N SER A 63 -14.50 3.39 -13.66
CA SER A 63 -15.79 2.68 -13.70
C SER A 63 -16.94 3.67 -13.84
N GLU A 64 -17.81 3.45 -14.84
CA GLU A 64 -19.01 4.27 -15.07
C GLU A 64 -20.15 3.96 -14.07
N CYS A 65 -20.06 2.88 -13.31
CA CYS A 65 -21.06 2.51 -12.32
C CYS A 65 -20.51 2.66 -10.91
N SER A 66 -20.74 3.84 -10.32
CA SER A 66 -20.73 4.03 -8.87
C SER A 66 -22.15 4.45 -8.46
N ALA A 67 -22.69 3.85 -7.41
CA ALA A 67 -23.89 4.39 -6.77
C ALA A 67 -23.63 5.86 -6.38
N PRO A 68 -24.64 6.76 -6.38
CA PRO A 68 -24.44 8.17 -6.04
C PRO A 68 -23.74 8.29 -4.68
N GLY A 69 -22.51 8.80 -4.67
CA GLY A 69 -21.65 8.95 -3.48
C GLY A 69 -20.42 8.03 -3.42
N GLU A 70 -20.28 7.01 -4.29
CA GLU A 70 -19.08 6.16 -4.34
C GLU A 70 -18.03 6.71 -5.32
N GLN A 71 -16.78 6.88 -4.86
CA GLN A 71 -15.68 7.33 -5.71
C GLN A 71 -15.50 6.39 -6.92
N PRO A 72 -15.30 6.90 -8.14
CA PRO A 72 -15.20 6.07 -9.33
C PRO A 72 -14.05 5.06 -9.21
N LYS A 73 -14.38 3.78 -9.36
CA LYS A 73 -13.39 2.70 -9.19
C LYS A 73 -12.46 2.65 -10.40
N PHE A 74 -11.17 2.84 -10.17
CA PHE A 74 -10.16 2.71 -11.23
C PHE A 74 -10.09 1.27 -11.77
N LEU A 75 -10.47 1.06 -13.05
CA LEU A 75 -10.50 -0.25 -13.70
C LEU A 75 -9.11 -0.64 -14.25
N GLY A 76 -8.39 0.33 -14.82
CA GLY A 76 -7.05 0.14 -15.39
C GLY A 76 -6.71 1.19 -16.45
N ILE A 77 -5.57 1.04 -17.12
CA ILE A 77 -5.15 1.92 -18.22
C ILE A 77 -5.26 1.19 -19.56
N ARG A 78 -5.72 1.90 -20.59
CA ARG A 78 -5.76 1.38 -21.96
C ARG A 78 -4.38 1.50 -22.61
N GLU A 79 -3.72 0.36 -22.83
CA GLU A 79 -2.40 0.31 -23.45
C GLU A 79 -2.49 0.41 -24.99
N GLN A 80 -2.29 1.62 -25.52
CA GLN A 80 -2.35 1.89 -26.96
C GLN A 80 -0.99 2.27 -27.54
N ARG A 81 -0.62 1.67 -28.68
CA ARG A 81 0.61 2.01 -29.42
C ARG A 81 0.40 3.17 -30.39
N VAL A 82 -0.81 3.26 -30.96
CA VAL A 82 -1.17 4.22 -32.02
C VAL A 82 -1.14 5.67 -31.53
N THR A 83 -1.56 5.94 -30.29
CA THR A 83 -1.61 7.31 -29.74
C THR A 83 -0.22 7.95 -29.69
N GLY A 84 0.79 7.19 -29.24
CA GLY A 84 2.17 7.69 -29.22
C GLY A 84 2.70 7.96 -30.63
N LEU A 85 2.47 7.03 -31.57
CA LEU A 85 2.87 7.19 -32.96
C LEU A 85 2.22 8.42 -33.61
N ILE A 86 0.91 8.61 -33.41
CA ILE A 86 0.19 9.78 -33.93
C ILE A 86 0.76 11.09 -33.37
N ILE A 87 1.11 11.15 -32.09
CA ILE A 87 1.72 12.35 -31.49
C ILE A 87 3.05 12.68 -32.17
N PHE A 88 3.94 11.70 -32.38
CA PHE A 88 5.22 11.93 -33.05
C PHE A 88 5.06 12.30 -34.53
N VAL A 89 4.10 11.68 -35.24
CA VAL A 89 3.78 12.05 -36.63
C VAL A 89 3.24 13.47 -36.71
N LEU A 90 2.29 13.85 -35.84
CA LEU A 90 1.75 15.20 -35.76
C LEU A 90 2.83 16.23 -35.39
N MET A 91 3.78 15.87 -34.53
CA MET A 91 4.92 16.71 -34.20
C MET A 91 5.82 16.94 -35.42
N GLY A 92 6.08 15.92 -36.24
CA GLY A 92 6.79 16.07 -37.51
C GLY A 92 6.02 16.91 -38.54
N LEU A 93 4.70 16.71 -38.64
CA LEU A 93 3.82 17.47 -39.54
C LEU A 93 3.55 18.91 -39.08
N SER A 94 3.88 19.25 -37.82
CA SER A 94 3.61 20.58 -37.24
C SER A 94 4.27 21.71 -38.02
N VAL A 95 5.40 21.46 -38.70
CA VAL A 95 6.10 22.43 -39.55
C VAL A 95 5.19 22.95 -40.66
N PHE A 96 4.40 22.08 -41.29
CA PHE A 96 3.44 22.48 -42.33
C PHE A 96 2.23 23.25 -41.77
N MET A 97 1.89 23.01 -40.50
CA MET A 97 0.76 23.65 -39.81
C MET A 97 1.16 24.92 -39.05
N THR A 98 2.37 25.43 -39.23
CA THR A 98 2.91 26.59 -38.50
C THR A 98 2.01 27.83 -38.61
N SER A 99 1.37 28.06 -39.76
CA SER A 99 0.44 29.17 -39.99
C SER A 99 -0.75 29.15 -39.02
N VAL A 100 -1.22 27.97 -38.63
CA VAL A 100 -2.32 27.78 -37.68
C VAL A 100 -1.80 27.80 -36.25
N LEU A 101 -0.67 27.13 -35.98
CA LEU A 101 -0.07 27.03 -34.65
C LEU A 101 0.38 28.39 -34.08
N LYS A 102 0.75 29.36 -34.93
CA LYS A 102 1.14 30.71 -34.49
C LYS A 102 0.03 31.47 -33.77
N PHE A 103 -1.24 31.14 -34.03
CA PHE A 103 -2.37 31.78 -33.34
C PHE A 103 -2.51 31.34 -31.89
N ILE A 104 -1.81 30.29 -31.45
CA ILE A 104 -1.89 29.78 -30.09
C ILE A 104 -0.99 30.64 -29.18
N PRO A 105 -1.56 31.41 -28.25
CA PRO A 105 -0.78 32.31 -27.41
C PRO A 105 -0.01 31.51 -26.35
N MET A 106 1.25 31.90 -26.10
CA MET A 106 2.12 31.25 -25.10
C MET A 106 1.51 31.13 -23.69
N PRO A 107 0.74 32.12 -23.17
CA PRO A 107 0.04 31.98 -21.88
C PRO A 107 -0.85 30.73 -21.76
N VAL A 108 -1.49 30.30 -22.85
CA VAL A 108 -2.32 29.09 -22.84
C VAL A 108 -1.47 27.84 -22.64
N LEU A 109 -0.30 27.77 -23.27
CA LEU A 109 0.64 26.66 -23.09
C LEU A 109 1.15 26.60 -21.65
N TYR A 110 1.46 27.73 -21.02
CA TYR A 110 1.83 27.75 -19.59
C TYR A 110 0.71 27.24 -18.68
N GLY A 111 -0.55 27.55 -18.99
CA GLY A 111 -1.71 26.99 -18.29
C GLY A 111 -1.78 25.46 -18.40
N VAL A 112 -1.58 24.91 -19.60
CA VAL A 112 -1.54 23.47 -19.83
C VAL A 112 -0.36 22.80 -19.11
N PHE A 113 0.83 23.40 -19.16
CA PHE A 113 1.99 22.88 -18.44
C PHE A 113 1.79 22.89 -16.92
N LEU A 114 1.18 23.94 -16.37
CA LEU A 114 0.82 24.00 -14.95
C LEU A 114 -0.17 22.90 -14.59
N TYR A 115 -1.21 22.70 -15.41
CA TYR A 115 -2.17 21.61 -15.21
C TYR A 115 -1.50 20.23 -15.24
N MET A 116 -0.64 19.97 -16.23
CA MET A 116 0.12 18.72 -16.31
C MET A 116 1.01 18.52 -15.08
N GLY A 117 1.67 19.59 -14.62
CA GLY A 117 2.46 19.60 -13.39
C GLY A 117 1.63 19.20 -12.17
N VAL A 118 0.55 19.94 -11.89
CA VAL A 118 -0.33 19.68 -10.72
C VAL A 118 -1.01 18.32 -10.79
N SER A 119 -1.46 17.90 -11.98
CA SER A 119 -2.08 16.59 -12.21
C SER A 119 -1.10 15.44 -11.97
N SER A 120 0.17 15.60 -12.39
CA SER A 120 1.22 14.59 -12.16
C SER A 120 1.59 14.40 -10.68
N LEU A 121 1.31 15.38 -9.82
CA LEU A 121 1.51 15.27 -8.37
C LEU A 121 0.41 14.45 -7.67
N LYS A 122 -0.77 14.30 -8.30
CA LYS A 122 -1.86 13.48 -7.76
C LYS A 122 -1.47 11.98 -7.86
N GLY A 123 -1.52 11.26 -6.74
CA GLY A 123 -1.10 9.84 -6.67
C GLY A 123 0.35 9.62 -6.23
N ILE A 124 1.08 10.70 -5.88
CA ILE A 124 2.36 10.60 -5.18
C ILE A 124 2.10 10.61 -3.68
N GLN A 125 2.41 9.49 -3.01
CA GLN A 125 2.19 9.32 -1.56
C GLN A 125 2.84 10.43 -0.71
N PHE A 126 4.01 10.93 -1.11
CA PHE A 126 4.68 12.04 -0.43
C PHE A 126 3.82 13.30 -0.39
N PHE A 127 3.17 13.66 -1.51
CA PHE A 127 2.34 14.86 -1.58
C PHE A 127 1.04 14.70 -0.77
N ASP A 128 0.48 13.50 -0.73
CA ASP A 128 -0.68 13.20 0.13
C ASP A 128 -0.32 13.32 1.62
N ARG A 129 0.89 12.91 2.01
CA ARG A 129 1.38 13.10 3.38
C ARG A 129 1.71 14.55 3.72
N ILE A 130 2.19 15.35 2.76
CA ILE A 130 2.35 16.79 2.96
C ILE A 130 0.98 17.44 3.20
N LYS A 131 -0.06 17.09 2.42
CA LYS A 131 -1.41 17.59 2.66
C LYS A 131 -1.93 17.18 4.04
N LEU A 132 -1.59 15.98 4.49
CA LEU A 132 -1.94 15.48 5.81
C LEU A 132 -1.42 16.36 6.94
N PHE A 133 -0.25 17.00 6.76
CA PHE A 133 0.30 17.95 7.72
C PHE A 133 -0.59 19.20 7.89
N GLY A 134 -1.30 19.61 6.84
CA GLY A 134 -2.22 20.75 6.86
C GLY A 134 -3.67 20.40 7.22
N MET A 135 -4.01 19.13 7.41
CA MET A 135 -5.38 18.70 7.72
C MET A 135 -5.55 18.46 9.24
N PRO A 136 -6.61 18.99 9.87
CA PRO A 136 -6.91 18.68 11.26
C PRO A 136 -7.34 17.21 11.39
N ALA A 137 -6.94 16.55 12.49
CA ALA A 137 -7.15 15.11 12.74
C ALA A 137 -8.62 14.63 12.62
N LYS A 138 -9.60 15.55 12.71
CA LYS A 138 -11.03 15.25 12.56
C LYS A 138 -11.49 15.04 11.11
N HIS A 139 -10.79 15.61 10.14
CA HIS A 139 -11.15 15.53 8.70
C HIS A 139 -10.20 14.63 7.92
N GLN A 140 -9.47 13.77 8.63
CA GLN A 140 -8.42 12.98 8.02
C GLN A 140 -9.05 11.88 7.16
N PRO A 141 -8.70 11.78 5.87
CA PRO A 141 -9.24 10.72 5.02
C PRO A 141 -8.77 9.36 5.53
N ASP A 142 -9.59 8.33 5.27
CA ASP A 142 -9.43 6.96 5.78
C ASP A 142 -8.29 6.24 5.04
N LEU A 143 -7.07 6.73 5.26
CA LEU A 143 -5.86 6.27 4.64
C LEU A 143 -5.31 5.08 5.43
N ILE A 144 -5.18 3.93 4.78
CA ILE A 144 -4.74 2.65 5.38
C ILE A 144 -3.48 2.77 6.26
N TYR A 145 -2.56 3.67 5.92
CA TYR A 145 -1.32 3.86 6.67
C TYR A 145 -1.47 4.55 8.03
N LEU A 146 -2.53 5.34 8.26
CA LEU A 146 -2.82 5.98 9.55
C LEU A 146 -3.31 4.99 10.61
N ARG A 147 -3.83 3.83 10.18
CA ARG A 147 -4.35 2.80 11.09
C ARG A 147 -3.24 1.98 11.77
N TYR A 148 -2.06 1.93 11.15
CA TYR A 148 -0.96 1.07 11.59
C TYR A 148 0.25 1.85 12.12
N VAL A 149 0.40 3.14 11.79
CA VAL A 149 1.54 3.96 12.21
C VAL A 149 1.03 5.23 12.91
N PRO A 150 1.55 5.58 14.11
CA PRO A 150 1.15 6.80 14.80
C PRO A 150 1.52 8.05 13.99
N LEU A 151 0.63 9.04 13.95
CA LEU A 151 0.76 10.25 13.11
C LEU A 151 2.08 11.00 13.30
N TRP A 152 2.60 11.06 14.52
CA TRP A 152 3.84 11.77 14.82
C TRP A 152 5.05 11.17 14.09
N LYS A 153 5.09 9.84 13.93
CA LYS A 153 6.11 9.13 13.14
C LYS A 153 5.98 9.43 11.64
N VAL A 154 4.74 9.55 11.14
CA VAL A 154 4.47 9.96 9.75
C VAL A 154 4.98 11.38 9.51
N HIS A 155 4.75 12.30 10.44
CA HIS A 155 5.22 13.68 10.31
C HIS A 155 6.75 13.77 10.30
N ILE A 156 7.44 13.06 11.20
CA ILE A 156 8.92 13.00 11.19
C ILE A 156 9.43 12.47 9.85
N PHE A 157 8.82 11.41 9.35
CA PHE A 157 9.19 10.84 8.05
C PHE A 157 8.99 11.85 6.91
N THR A 158 7.87 12.58 6.89
CA THR A 158 7.63 13.60 5.88
C THR A 158 8.61 14.77 5.96
N VAL A 159 9.03 15.16 7.16
CA VAL A 159 10.03 16.22 7.35
C VAL A 159 11.38 15.76 6.80
N ILE A 160 11.79 14.52 7.06
CA ILE A 160 13.02 13.95 6.49
C ILE A 160 12.96 13.95 4.95
N GLN A 161 11.84 13.50 4.37
CA GLN A 161 11.65 13.52 2.91
C GLN A 161 11.64 14.93 2.33
N LEU A 162 11.05 15.91 3.03
CA LEU A 162 11.04 17.30 2.60
C LEU A 162 12.44 17.91 2.65
N THR A 163 13.20 17.68 3.72
CA THR A 163 14.61 18.11 3.83
C THR A 163 15.45 17.51 2.72
N CYS A 164 15.24 16.23 2.42
CA CYS A 164 15.87 15.56 1.29
C CYS A 164 15.51 16.25 -0.05
N LEU A 165 14.24 16.56 -0.29
CA LEU A 165 13.80 17.24 -1.51
C LEU A 165 14.41 18.65 -1.64
N VAL A 166 14.46 19.42 -0.56
CA VAL A 166 15.08 20.76 -0.53
C VAL A 166 16.57 20.66 -0.84
N LEU A 167 17.27 19.69 -0.26
CA LEU A 167 18.69 19.45 -0.54
C LEU A 167 18.92 19.12 -2.02
N LEU A 168 18.08 18.27 -2.61
CA LEU A 168 18.12 17.97 -4.06
C LEU A 168 17.84 19.22 -4.91
N TRP A 169 16.90 20.08 -4.47
CA TRP A 169 16.57 21.32 -5.17
C TRP A 169 17.77 22.28 -5.20
N VAL A 170 18.43 22.49 -4.06
CA VAL A 170 19.60 23.35 -3.94
C VAL A 170 20.74 22.84 -4.82
N ILE A 171 21.00 21.53 -4.82
CA ILE A 171 22.04 20.92 -5.65
C ILE A 171 21.67 21.02 -7.14
N LYS A 172 20.40 20.82 -7.50
CA LYS A 172 19.93 20.94 -8.89
C LYS A 172 20.03 22.38 -9.42
N ALA A 173 19.85 23.38 -8.56
CA ALA A 173 20.03 24.79 -8.91
C ALA A 173 21.51 25.16 -9.10
N SER A 174 22.44 24.33 -8.62
CA SER A 174 23.88 24.50 -8.81
C SER A 174 24.36 23.94 -10.15
N ALA A 175 25.54 24.37 -10.59
CA ALA A 175 26.22 23.87 -11.79
C ALA A 175 26.53 22.35 -11.72
N ALA A 176 26.44 21.75 -10.53
CA ALA A 176 26.62 20.32 -10.30
C ALA A 176 25.44 19.44 -10.78
N ALA A 177 24.44 19.99 -11.49
CA ALA A 177 23.29 19.24 -12.00
C ALA A 177 23.66 18.02 -12.86
N VAL A 178 24.85 18.00 -13.49
CA VAL A 178 25.36 16.85 -14.27
C VAL A 178 25.58 15.60 -13.40
N VAL A 179 25.82 15.78 -12.09
CA VAL A 179 26.04 14.71 -11.11
C VAL A 179 24.71 14.14 -10.58
N PHE A 180 23.58 14.53 -11.17
CA PHE A 180 22.23 14.10 -10.78
C PHE A 180 22.10 12.58 -10.53
N PRO A 181 22.70 11.69 -11.35
CA PRO A 181 22.62 10.26 -11.09
C PRO A 181 23.23 9.81 -9.75
N MET A 182 24.42 10.33 -9.42
CA MET A 182 25.09 10.00 -8.15
C MET A 182 24.34 10.57 -6.95
N MET A 183 23.71 11.74 -7.12
CA MET A 183 22.87 12.36 -6.11
C MET A 183 21.63 11.49 -5.77
N VAL A 184 20.97 10.92 -6.77
CA VAL A 184 19.83 9.99 -6.55
C VAL A 184 20.30 8.73 -5.81
N LEU A 185 21.49 8.21 -6.12
CA LEU A 185 22.07 7.08 -5.38
C LEU A 185 22.35 7.43 -3.91
N ALA A 186 22.78 8.65 -3.61
CA ALA A 186 22.98 9.10 -2.23
C ALA A 186 21.66 9.08 -1.41
N LEU A 187 20.50 9.27 -2.04
CA LEU A 187 19.20 9.14 -1.38
C LEU A 187 18.92 7.71 -0.93
N VAL A 188 19.44 6.71 -1.63
CA VAL A 188 19.35 5.31 -1.24
C VAL A 188 20.14 5.06 0.04
N PHE A 189 21.26 5.75 0.23
CA PHE A 189 22.01 5.73 1.50
C PHE A 189 21.24 6.40 2.63
N ILE A 190 20.62 7.55 2.40
CA ILE A 190 19.75 8.21 3.40
C ILE A 190 18.58 7.29 3.79
N ARG A 191 18.00 6.59 2.81
CA ARG A 191 16.98 5.55 3.06
C ARG A 191 17.53 4.43 3.96
N LYS A 192 18.72 3.92 3.69
CA LYS A 192 19.39 2.90 4.52
C LYS A 192 19.63 3.41 5.94
N LEU A 193 19.98 4.69 6.11
CA LEU A 193 20.19 5.31 7.42
C LEU A 193 18.88 5.41 8.22
N MET A 194 17.76 5.60 7.54
CA MET A 194 16.43 5.66 8.15
C MET A 194 15.99 4.33 8.80
N ASP A 195 16.59 3.20 8.39
CA ASP A 195 16.42 1.89 9.05
C ASP A 195 16.93 1.90 10.50
N LEU A 196 17.77 2.86 10.90
CA LEU A 196 18.25 3.01 12.29
C LEU A 196 17.25 3.72 13.21
N CYS A 197 16.40 4.59 12.65
CA CYS A 197 15.46 5.41 13.42
C CYS A 197 14.02 4.86 13.44
N PHE A 198 13.68 3.96 12.52
CA PHE A 198 12.33 3.41 12.35
C PHE A 198 12.34 1.88 12.36
N THR A 199 11.28 1.28 12.91
CA THR A 199 11.13 -0.18 12.88
C THR A 199 10.85 -0.63 11.45
N LYS A 200 11.44 -1.74 10.99
CA LYS A 200 11.24 -2.30 9.63
C LYS A 200 9.77 -2.42 9.21
N ARG A 201 8.88 -2.73 10.18
CA ARG A 201 7.42 -2.81 9.96
C ARG A 201 6.82 -1.44 9.64
N GLU A 202 7.15 -0.41 10.41
CA GLU A 202 6.65 0.96 10.18
C GLU A 202 7.15 1.49 8.83
N LEU A 203 8.43 1.24 8.53
CA LEU A 203 9.05 1.67 7.29
C LEU A 203 8.43 0.99 6.06
N SER A 204 8.12 -0.32 6.13
CA SER A 204 7.38 -1.00 5.06
C SER A 204 6.01 -0.37 4.82
N TRP A 205 5.25 0.02 5.85
CA TRP A 205 3.96 0.71 5.64
C TRP A 205 4.12 2.12 5.04
N LEU A 206 5.21 2.82 5.38
CA LEU A 206 5.56 4.16 4.91
C LEU A 206 6.23 4.17 3.53
N ASP A 207 6.84 3.07 3.08
CA ASP A 207 7.61 3.04 1.83
C ASP A 207 7.09 2.06 0.79
N ASP A 208 6.39 0.99 1.20
CA ASP A 208 5.82 0.09 0.21
C ASP A 208 4.71 0.82 -0.55
N LEU A 209 5.03 1.10 -1.80
CA LEU A 209 4.08 1.22 -2.89
C LEU A 209 3.41 -0.13 -3.19
N MET A 210 2.84 -0.79 -2.17
CA MET A 210 1.90 -1.88 -2.40
C MET A 210 0.57 -1.28 -2.86
N PRO A 211 -0.04 -1.81 -3.94
CA PRO A 211 -1.28 -1.26 -4.46
C PRO A 211 -2.35 -1.30 -3.36
N GLU A 212 -3.11 -0.22 -3.19
CA GLU A 212 -4.15 -0.09 -2.16
C GLU A 212 -5.13 -1.27 -2.15
N SER A 213 -5.39 -1.87 -3.33
CA SER A 213 -6.21 -3.08 -3.47
C SER A 213 -5.60 -4.34 -2.85
N LYS A 214 -4.27 -4.49 -2.83
CA LYS A 214 -3.59 -5.57 -2.11
C LYS A 214 -3.47 -5.26 -0.63
N LYS A 215 -3.20 -4.00 -0.26
CA LYS A 215 -3.21 -3.56 1.16
C LYS A 215 -4.58 -3.80 1.80
N LYS A 216 -5.67 -3.37 1.13
CA LYS A 216 -7.06 -3.62 1.57
C LYS A 216 -7.38 -5.12 1.67
N LYS A 217 -6.96 -5.94 0.69
CA LYS A 217 -7.16 -7.40 0.74
C LYS A 217 -6.38 -8.06 1.87
N GLU A 218 -5.14 -7.65 2.12
CA GLU A 218 -4.33 -8.17 3.23
C GLU A 218 -4.85 -7.71 4.59
N ASP A 219 -5.34 -6.48 4.69
CA ASP A 219 -5.96 -5.95 5.91
C ASP A 219 -7.29 -6.65 6.20
N ASP A 220 -8.13 -6.88 5.18
CA ASP A 220 -9.36 -7.65 5.31
C ASP A 220 -9.05 -9.10 5.69
N LYS A 221 -7.96 -9.69 5.17
CA LYS A 221 -7.51 -11.03 5.55
C LYS A 221 -7.03 -11.07 7.00
N LYS A 222 -6.20 -10.12 7.43
CA LYS A 222 -5.72 -10.02 8.83
C LYS A 222 -6.85 -9.76 9.82
N LYS A 223 -7.85 -8.95 9.46
CA LYS A 223 -9.04 -8.74 10.29
C LYS A 223 -9.84 -10.03 10.44
N LYS A 224 -10.04 -10.77 9.35
CA LYS A 224 -10.70 -12.08 9.39
C LYS A 224 -9.93 -13.09 10.25
N GLU A 225 -8.60 -13.17 10.08
CA GLU A 225 -7.74 -14.03 10.90
C GLU A 225 -7.80 -13.64 12.40
N LYS A 226 -7.86 -12.34 12.71
CA LYS A 226 -7.99 -11.86 14.09
C LYS A 226 -9.37 -12.12 14.68
N GLU A 227 -10.44 -11.94 13.91
CA GLU A 227 -11.81 -12.29 14.30
C GLU A 227 -11.97 -13.81 14.49
N GLU A 228 -11.33 -14.63 13.65
CA GLU A 228 -11.30 -16.08 13.79
C GLU A 228 -10.52 -16.51 15.04
N ALA A 229 -9.36 -15.90 15.31
CA ALA A 229 -8.60 -16.16 16.54
C ALA A 229 -9.36 -15.75 17.81
N GLU A 230 -10.04 -14.59 17.81
CA GLU A 230 -10.90 -14.17 18.92
C GLU A 230 -12.10 -15.10 19.11
N ARG A 231 -12.68 -15.64 18.03
CA ARG A 231 -13.74 -16.67 18.12
C ARG A 231 -13.22 -17.99 18.68
N MET A 232 -12.02 -18.42 18.29
CA MET A 232 -11.40 -19.63 18.83
C MET A 232 -11.08 -19.51 20.32
N LEU A 233 -10.55 -18.35 20.75
CA LEU A 233 -10.31 -18.07 22.17
C LEU A 233 -11.60 -18.03 23.00
N ARG A 234 -12.67 -17.44 22.48
CA ARG A 234 -13.99 -17.47 23.14
C ARG A 234 -14.60 -18.86 23.20
N ALA A 235 -14.35 -19.71 22.20
CA ALA A 235 -14.82 -21.09 22.21
C ALA A 235 -14.09 -21.93 23.27
N ASP A 236 -12.80 -21.65 23.50
CA ASP A 236 -11.98 -22.33 24.51
C ASP A 236 -12.37 -21.91 25.94
N GLU A 237 -12.70 -20.62 26.16
CA GLU A 237 -13.26 -20.14 27.44
C GLU A 237 -14.65 -20.71 27.77
N GLU A 238 -15.42 -21.15 26.77
CA GLU A 238 -16.74 -21.78 26.96
C GLU A 238 -16.67 -23.28 27.30
N THR A 239 -15.48 -23.90 27.30
CA THR A 239 -15.28 -25.33 27.62
C THR A 239 -14.28 -25.50 28.77
N VAL A 240 -14.77 -26.00 29.92
CA VAL A 240 -13.90 -26.36 31.05
C VAL A 240 -13.57 -27.85 30.97
N HIS A 241 -12.28 -28.17 30.96
CA HIS A 241 -11.77 -29.53 30.99
C HIS A 241 -11.40 -29.92 32.43
N LEU A 242 -12.06 -30.94 32.98
CA LEU A 242 -11.74 -31.51 34.29
C LEU A 242 -11.22 -32.95 34.11
N PRO A 243 -10.08 -33.32 34.73
CA PRO A 243 -9.58 -34.69 34.69
C PRO A 243 -10.47 -35.59 35.55
N PHE A 244 -10.96 -36.70 34.98
CA PHE A 244 -11.71 -37.73 35.69
C PHE A 244 -10.84 -38.98 35.87
N GLU A 245 -10.92 -39.60 37.04
CA GLU A 245 -10.13 -40.77 37.43
C GLU A 245 -10.50 -41.97 36.51
N GLY A 246 -9.57 -42.35 35.63
CA GLY A 246 -9.80 -43.34 34.58
C GLY A 246 -9.21 -42.99 33.20
N GLY A 247 -8.65 -41.80 33.03
CA GLY A 247 -7.87 -41.43 31.82
C GLY A 247 -8.68 -40.85 30.65
N SER A 248 -9.97 -40.57 30.84
CA SER A 248 -10.82 -39.92 29.83
C SER A 248 -11.19 -38.48 30.23
N LEU A 249 -10.96 -37.52 29.33
CA LEU A 249 -11.29 -36.09 29.49
C LEU A 249 -12.79 -35.85 29.26
N LEU A 250 -13.50 -35.32 30.26
CA LEU A 250 -14.90 -34.86 30.14
C LEU A 250 -14.92 -33.39 29.73
N GLN A 251 -15.62 -33.08 28.63
CA GLN A 251 -15.72 -31.73 28.06
C GLN A 251 -17.14 -31.19 28.32
N ILE A 252 -17.29 -30.20 29.20
CA ILE A 252 -18.59 -29.67 29.63
C ILE A 252 -18.77 -28.25 29.08
N PRO A 253 -19.82 -27.98 28.27
CA PRO A 253 -20.11 -26.64 27.75
C PRO A 253 -20.76 -25.75 28.83
N VAL A 254 -20.16 -24.59 29.11
CA VAL A 254 -20.51 -23.68 30.23
C VAL A 254 -21.92 -23.05 30.09
N LYS A 255 -22.53 -23.07 28.89
CA LYS A 255 -23.86 -22.50 28.62
C LYS A 255 -25.03 -23.15 29.37
N ALA A 256 -24.84 -24.31 30.01
CA ALA A 256 -25.90 -25.02 30.75
C ALA A 256 -26.09 -24.53 32.20
N LEU A 257 -25.17 -23.74 32.77
CA LEU A 257 -25.30 -23.18 34.12
C LEU A 257 -26.09 -21.86 34.08
N LYS A 258 -27.40 -21.96 33.86
CA LYS A 258 -28.32 -20.84 34.17
C LYS A 258 -28.49 -20.74 35.68
N TYR A 259 -27.89 -19.72 36.26
CA TYR A 259 -28.18 -19.24 37.61
C TYR A 259 -29.64 -18.75 37.67
N SER A 260 -30.45 -19.33 38.54
CA SER A 260 -31.73 -18.75 38.98
C SER A 260 -31.94 -19.06 40.47
N PRO A 261 -32.51 -18.11 41.24
CA PRO A 261 -32.16 -17.88 42.64
C PRO A 261 -33.15 -18.55 43.58
N GLU A 262 -32.69 -19.24 44.62
CA GLU A 262 -33.43 -19.33 45.90
C GLU A 262 -32.54 -19.87 47.04
N LYS A 263 -32.84 -19.38 48.25
CA LYS A 263 -32.05 -19.44 49.49
C LYS A 263 -31.65 -20.87 49.90
N PRO A 264 -30.52 -21.07 50.63
CA PRO A 264 -30.21 -22.39 51.18
C PRO A 264 -31.12 -22.68 52.38
N VAL A 265 -32.09 -23.57 52.19
CA VAL A 265 -32.69 -24.32 53.31
C VAL A 265 -31.71 -25.43 53.67
N SER A 266 -31.26 -25.40 54.92
CA SER A 266 -30.40 -26.43 55.51
C SER A 266 -31.13 -27.78 55.50
N VAL A 267 -30.53 -28.78 54.86
CA VAL A 267 -30.97 -30.17 55.00
C VAL A 267 -29.83 -30.93 55.66
N LYS A 268 -30.06 -31.25 56.94
CA LYS A 268 -29.22 -32.12 57.77
C LYS A 268 -29.25 -33.53 57.19
N ILE A 269 -28.08 -34.13 57.00
CA ILE A 269 -27.96 -35.56 56.72
C ILE A 269 -27.91 -36.26 58.08
N ASN A 270 -29.01 -36.91 58.45
CA ASN A 270 -29.04 -37.84 59.58
C ASN A 270 -28.33 -39.13 59.16
N ILE A 271 -27.40 -39.58 59.99
CA ILE A 271 -26.78 -40.90 59.93
C ILE A 271 -27.65 -41.80 60.79
N GLU A 272 -28.28 -42.81 60.19
CA GLU A 272 -28.86 -43.94 60.90
C GLU A 272 -28.28 -45.24 60.31
N ASP A 273 -27.55 -45.94 61.17
CA ASP A 273 -27.04 -47.30 61.00
C ASP A 273 -28.19 -48.31 60.96
N GLU A 274 -28.10 -49.32 60.10
CA GLU A 274 -28.58 -50.67 60.45
C GLU A 274 -27.84 -51.77 59.68
N GLU A 275 -27.45 -52.80 60.43
CA GLU A 275 -26.46 -53.83 60.08
C GLU A 275 -27.00 -55.04 59.28
N THR A 276 -26.01 -55.82 58.81
CA THR A 276 -25.96 -57.29 58.67
C THR A 276 -26.42 -57.97 57.38
N LYS A 277 -25.46 -58.61 56.68
CA LYS A 277 -25.23 -60.07 56.84
C LYS A 277 -23.88 -60.55 56.25
N LYS A 278 -23.25 -61.45 57.02
CA LYS A 278 -22.01 -62.23 56.81
C LYS A 278 -22.07 -63.21 55.62
N TYR A 279 -20.90 -63.59 55.08
CA TYR A 279 -20.23 -64.92 55.09
C TYR A 279 -18.85 -64.73 54.41
N MET A 280 -17.73 -64.80 55.15
CA MET A 280 -16.83 -65.96 55.36
C MET A 280 -16.31 -66.62 54.08
N ASP A 281 -15.00 -66.51 53.84
CA ASP A 281 -14.03 -67.65 53.82
C ASP A 281 -12.63 -67.12 53.42
N ALA A 282 -11.64 -67.28 54.30
CA ALA A 282 -10.53 -68.24 54.17
C ALA A 282 -9.35 -67.61 53.39
N GLU A 283 -8.28 -67.14 54.05
CA GLU A 283 -7.16 -67.90 54.66
C GLU A 283 -5.88 -67.52 53.88
N THR A 284 -4.95 -66.86 54.59
CA THR A 284 -3.57 -67.32 54.91
C THR A 284 -2.57 -67.15 53.76
N SER A 285 -1.66 -66.18 53.91
CA SER A 285 -0.26 -66.37 54.37
C SER A 285 0.68 -66.37 53.17
N LEU A 286 1.85 -65.75 53.18
CA LEU A 286 2.76 -65.36 54.26
C LEU A 286 3.66 -64.23 53.72
#